data_AF-X1KJR2-F1
#
_entry.id   AF-X1KJR2-F1
#
_cell.length_a   1.000
_cell.length_b   1.000
_cell.length_c   1.000
_cell.angle_alpha   90.00
_cell.angle_beta   90.00
_cell.angle_gamma   90.00
#
_symmetry.space_group_name_H-M   'P 1'
#
loop_
_entity.id
_entity.type
_entity.pdbx_description
1 polymer ?
#
loop_
_entity_poly.entity_id
_entity_poly.type
_entity_poly.pdbx_seq_one_letter_code
_entity_poly.pdbx_strand_id
1 'polypeptide(L)'
;MVDGDKNPIPEATIVISEYDGVSNLDRHRHLCDPNGRFTIPNAPTDGELELRVFGEGITGKNYKVDFSQNDFFIVVSRSGRIFGKVMDSTTGESIHKFLVKMTASQVGPRTYGYSATWSREGYTFDSSGGFFDTGRENLPLNGQFRMTVSAEGYDPVTLDPVVVQPISEDPNRTKFRLQGAT
;
A
#
# COMPACT_ATOMS: atom_id res chain seq x y z
N MET A 1 -6.03 -1.43 -19.04
CA MET A 1 -5.74 -1.62 -17.61
C MET A 1 -6.87 -1.06 -16.79
N VAL A 2 -7.38 -1.85 -15.87
CA VAL A 2 -8.52 -1.47 -15.02
C VAL A 2 -8.35 -1.99 -13.60
N ASP A 3 -9.18 -1.51 -12.66
CA ASP A 3 -9.39 -2.20 -11.38
C ASP A 3 -10.45 -3.32 -11.47
N GLY A 4 -10.73 -3.98 -10.35
CA GLY A 4 -11.73 -5.03 -10.23
C GLY A 4 -13.15 -4.59 -10.61
N ASP A 5 -13.46 -3.30 -10.50
CA ASP A 5 -14.75 -2.71 -10.89
C ASP A 5 -14.78 -2.27 -12.37
N LYS A 6 -13.72 -2.59 -13.12
CA LYS A 6 -13.50 -2.22 -14.53
C LYS A 6 -13.33 -0.73 -14.77
N ASN A 7 -13.03 0.06 -13.73
CA ASN A 7 -12.68 1.46 -13.92
C ASN A 7 -11.25 1.57 -14.48
N PRO A 8 -10.99 2.50 -15.42
CA PRO A 8 -9.65 2.69 -15.95
C PRO A 8 -8.68 3.16 -14.86
N ILE A 9 -7.42 2.77 -15.01
CA ILE A 9 -6.32 3.23 -14.15
C ILE A 9 -5.42 4.15 -14.97
N PRO A 10 -5.68 5.46 -14.97
CA PRO A 10 -4.82 6.42 -15.64
C PRO A 10 -3.47 6.49 -14.93
N GLU A 11 -2.43 6.87 -15.66
CA GLU A 11 -1.08 7.18 -15.13
C GLU A 11 -0.35 6.01 -14.43
N ALA A 12 -0.94 4.81 -14.39
CA ALA A 12 -0.21 3.62 -14.00
C ALA A 12 1.03 3.47 -14.89
N THR A 13 2.15 3.14 -14.26
CA THR A 13 3.42 2.89 -14.91
C THR A 13 3.60 1.40 -15.13
N ILE A 14 3.97 1.04 -16.35
CA ILE A 14 4.29 -0.30 -16.78
C ILE A 14 5.76 -0.33 -17.18
N VAL A 15 6.49 -1.32 -16.68
CA VAL A 15 7.85 -1.63 -17.11
C VAL A 15 7.95 -3.10 -17.45
N ILE A 16 8.82 -3.43 -18.40
CA ILE A 16 9.21 -4.82 -18.67
C ILE A 16 10.18 -5.21 -17.55
N SER A 17 9.82 -6.14 -16.66
CA SER A 17 10.74 -6.60 -15.62
C SER A 17 11.60 -7.76 -16.09
N GLU A 18 11.06 -8.63 -16.94
CA GLU A 18 11.76 -9.80 -17.48
C GLU A 18 11.25 -10.15 -18.88
N TYR A 19 12.16 -10.64 -19.74
CA TYR A 19 11.84 -11.23 -21.02
C TYR A 19 12.86 -12.34 -21.33
N ASP A 20 12.37 -13.53 -21.69
CA ASP A 20 13.19 -14.70 -22.06
C ASP A 20 14.33 -15.01 -21.06
N GLY A 21 13.99 -14.99 -19.77
CA GLY A 21 14.94 -15.23 -18.67
C GLY A 21 15.93 -14.09 -18.39
N VAL A 22 15.84 -12.97 -19.11
CA VAL A 22 16.62 -11.76 -18.85
C VAL A 22 15.81 -10.81 -17.97
N SER A 23 16.18 -10.70 -16.70
CA SER A 23 15.51 -9.82 -15.72
C SER A 23 16.13 -8.41 -15.65
N ASN A 24 15.49 -7.51 -14.91
CA ASN A 24 15.89 -6.10 -14.69
C ASN A 24 15.84 -5.22 -15.96
N LEU A 25 14.82 -5.42 -16.80
CA LEU A 25 14.59 -4.65 -18.02
C LEU A 25 13.78 -3.36 -17.79
N ASP A 26 13.73 -2.87 -16.54
CA ASP A 26 12.79 -1.86 -16.05
C ASP A 26 13.17 -0.40 -16.39
N ARG A 27 14.12 -0.22 -17.29
CA ARG A 27 14.63 1.10 -17.71
C ARG A 27 13.60 1.92 -18.49
N HIS A 28 12.73 1.25 -19.24
CA HIS A 28 11.71 1.91 -20.05
C HIS A 28 10.36 1.85 -19.34
N ARG A 29 9.73 3.03 -19.26
CA ARG A 29 8.44 3.23 -18.59
C ARG A 29 7.39 3.57 -19.61
N HIS A 30 6.24 2.91 -19.52
CA HIS A 30 5.05 3.17 -20.32
C HIS A 30 3.94 3.61 -19.39
N LEU A 31 3.28 4.72 -19.70
CA LEU A 31 2.18 5.25 -18.89
C LEU A 31 0.84 4.87 -19.50
N CYS A 32 -0.12 4.55 -18.64
CA CYS A 32 -1.52 4.48 -19.03
C CYS A 32 -2.06 5.87 -19.36
N ASP A 33 -2.81 5.95 -20.47
CA ASP A 33 -3.62 7.10 -20.85
C ASP A 33 -4.86 7.24 -19.92
N PRO A 34 -5.67 8.30 -20.08
CA PRO A 34 -6.88 8.50 -19.30
C PRO A 34 -7.92 7.36 -19.38
N ASN A 35 -7.84 6.52 -20.42
CA ASN A 35 -8.71 5.35 -20.62
C ASN A 35 -8.06 4.05 -20.09
N GLY A 36 -6.92 4.15 -19.39
CA GLY A 36 -6.18 3.00 -18.88
C GLY A 36 -5.49 2.18 -19.97
N ARG A 37 -5.26 2.74 -21.16
CA ARG A 37 -4.56 2.08 -22.27
C ARG A 37 -3.10 2.48 -22.29
N PHE A 38 -2.23 1.56 -22.69
CA PHE A 38 -0.82 1.84 -22.88
C PHE A 38 -0.30 1.08 -24.09
N THR A 39 0.86 1.49 -24.60
CA THR A 39 1.52 0.85 -25.73
C THR A 39 2.99 0.62 -25.39
N ILE A 40 3.45 -0.60 -25.63
CA ILE A 40 4.88 -0.93 -25.59
C ILE A 40 5.34 -0.97 -27.05
N PRO A 41 6.04 0.07 -27.54
CA PRO A 41 6.53 0.09 -28.90
C PRO A 41 7.58 -1.02 -29.08
N ASN A 42 7.58 -1.66 -30.25
CA ASN A 42 8.50 -2.74 -30.60
C ASN A 42 8.51 -3.87 -29.58
N ALA A 43 7.35 -4.20 -29.01
CA ALA A 43 7.21 -5.38 -28.16
C ALA A 43 7.58 -6.65 -28.95
N PRO A 44 8.15 -7.67 -28.29
CA PRO A 44 8.38 -8.98 -28.90
C PRO A 44 7.11 -9.54 -29.54
N THR A 45 7.26 -10.27 -30.64
CA THR A 45 6.13 -10.92 -31.34
C THR A 45 5.78 -12.30 -30.76
N ASP A 46 6.67 -12.86 -29.95
CA ASP A 46 6.56 -14.16 -29.31
C ASP A 46 7.28 -14.17 -27.94
N GLY A 47 7.04 -15.22 -27.17
CA GLY A 47 7.63 -15.40 -25.84
C GLY A 47 6.77 -14.90 -24.68
N GLU A 48 7.21 -15.23 -23.46
CA GLU A 48 6.60 -14.76 -22.22
C GLU A 48 7.35 -13.53 -21.72
N LEU A 49 6.60 -12.49 -21.39
CA LEU A 49 7.14 -11.26 -20.84
C LEU A 49 6.50 -11.00 -19.47
N GLU A 50 7.32 -10.63 -18.51
CA GLU A 50 6.85 -10.21 -17.20
C GLU A 50 6.81 -8.69 -17.13
N LEU A 51 5.61 -8.15 -16.95
CA LEU A 51 5.37 -6.73 -16.77
C LEU A 51 5.22 -6.42 -15.29
N ARG A 52 6.01 -5.48 -14.78
CA ARG A 52 5.77 -4.89 -13.47
C ARG A 52 4.91 -3.64 -13.64
N VAL A 53 3.77 -3.64 -12.97
CA VAL A 53 2.83 -2.52 -12.95
C VAL A 53 2.85 -1.88 -11.57
N PHE A 54 2.96 -0.55 -11.52
CA PHE A 54 2.95 0.22 -10.29
C PHE A 54 2.47 1.65 -10.56
N GLY A 55 2.02 2.34 -9.52
CA GLY A 55 1.50 3.70 -9.64
C GLY A 55 0.85 4.14 -8.33
N GLU A 56 0.40 5.38 -8.28
CA GLU A 56 -0.39 5.87 -7.16
C GLU A 56 -1.74 5.14 -7.10
N GLY A 57 -2.18 4.77 -5.88
CA GLY A 57 -3.50 4.19 -5.68
C GLY A 57 -3.65 2.73 -6.12
N ILE A 58 -2.57 2.04 -6.50
CA ILE A 58 -2.57 0.61 -6.85
C ILE A 58 -1.47 -0.15 -6.14
N THR A 59 -1.70 -1.44 -5.88
CA THR A 59 -0.66 -2.34 -5.38
C THR A 59 0.23 -2.80 -6.52
N GLY A 60 1.54 -2.58 -6.39
CA GLY A 60 2.50 -3.02 -7.39
C GLY A 60 2.54 -4.53 -7.53
N LYS A 61 2.47 -5.04 -8.77
CA LYS A 61 2.47 -6.48 -9.05
C LYS A 61 3.09 -6.78 -10.41
N ASN A 62 3.66 -7.97 -10.52
CA ASN A 62 4.13 -8.51 -11.79
C ASN A 62 3.03 -9.33 -12.48
N TYR A 63 2.95 -9.22 -13.80
CA TYR A 63 2.00 -9.90 -14.66
C TYR A 63 2.75 -10.59 -15.78
N LYS A 64 2.52 -11.88 -15.92
CA LYS A 64 2.97 -12.63 -17.11
C LYS A 64 1.99 -12.38 -18.23
N VAL A 65 2.52 -12.00 -19.39
CA VAL A 65 1.73 -11.69 -20.57
C VAL A 65 2.31 -12.43 -21.75
N ASP A 66 1.42 -13.04 -22.54
CA ASP A 66 1.74 -13.67 -23.81
C ASP A 66 1.54 -12.64 -24.94
N PHE A 67 2.64 -12.21 -25.56
CA PHE A 67 2.61 -11.22 -26.64
C PHE A 67 2.27 -11.80 -28.01
N SER A 68 1.98 -13.10 -28.11
CA SER A 68 1.32 -13.64 -29.31
C SER A 68 -0.10 -13.09 -29.50
N GLN A 69 -0.65 -12.42 -28.47
CA GLN A 69 -1.93 -11.71 -28.52
C GLN A 69 -1.72 -10.22 -28.85
N ASN A 70 -2.52 -9.69 -29.78
CA ASN A 70 -2.47 -8.27 -30.16
C ASN A 70 -2.96 -7.33 -29.04
N ASP A 71 -3.86 -7.81 -28.18
CA ASP A 71 -4.44 -7.05 -27.07
C ASP A 71 -4.44 -7.92 -25.82
N PHE A 72 -4.07 -7.34 -24.69
CA PHE A 72 -4.15 -8.00 -23.39
C PHE A 72 -4.69 -7.07 -22.32
N PHE A 73 -5.34 -7.67 -21.32
CA PHE A 73 -6.08 -6.95 -20.29
C PHE A 73 -5.45 -7.17 -18.91
N ILE A 74 -4.88 -6.11 -18.34
CA ILE A 74 -4.37 -6.14 -16.97
C ILE A 74 -5.43 -5.61 -16.01
N VAL A 75 -5.80 -6.43 -15.04
CA VAL A 75 -6.61 -6.04 -13.87
C VAL A 75 -5.67 -5.85 -12.68
N VAL A 76 -5.64 -4.64 -12.12
CA VAL A 76 -4.82 -4.32 -10.94
C VAL A 76 -5.68 -4.17 -9.70
N SER A 77 -5.07 -4.42 -8.54
CA SER A 77 -5.71 -4.15 -7.25
C SER A 77 -5.45 -2.70 -6.84
N ARG A 78 -6.50 -1.99 -6.44
CA ARG A 78 -6.36 -0.69 -5.76
C ARG A 78 -5.58 -0.88 -4.45
N SER A 79 -4.76 0.10 -4.10
CA SER A 79 -4.12 0.12 -2.79
C SER A 79 -5.10 0.64 -1.73
N GLY A 80 -4.82 0.29 -0.49
CA GLY A 80 -5.52 0.78 0.68
C GLY A 80 -4.60 1.47 1.66
N ARG A 81 -5.18 1.89 2.78
CA ARG A 81 -4.47 2.51 3.89
C ARG A 81 -4.94 1.96 5.22
N ILE A 82 -4.07 2.04 6.22
CA ILE A 82 -4.49 1.90 7.61
C ILE A 82 -4.79 3.29 8.13
N PHE A 83 -5.97 3.45 8.73
CA PHE A 83 -6.40 4.67 9.38
C PHE A 83 -6.50 4.43 10.88
N GLY A 84 -5.90 5.32 11.68
CA GLY A 84 -5.89 5.21 13.13
C GLY A 84 -6.44 6.43 13.85
N LYS A 85 -6.92 6.18 15.08
CA LYS A 85 -7.21 7.20 16.10
C LYS A 85 -6.51 6.80 17.39
N VAL A 86 -5.69 7.70 17.94
CA VAL A 86 -4.95 7.52 19.19
C VAL A 86 -5.64 8.30 20.30
N MET A 87 -5.90 7.65 21.42
CA MET A 87 -6.63 8.23 22.52
C MET A 87 -6.20 7.65 23.87
N ASP A 88 -6.39 8.43 24.92
CA ASP A 88 -6.22 7.99 26.30
C ASP A 88 -7.31 6.94 26.63
N SER A 89 -6.90 5.84 27.27
CA SER A 89 -7.78 4.74 27.63
C SER A 89 -8.75 5.06 28.77
N THR A 90 -8.38 5.98 29.65
CA THR A 90 -9.10 6.41 30.85
C THR A 90 -10.06 7.56 30.54
N THR A 91 -9.57 8.64 29.92
CA THR A 91 -10.38 9.84 29.66
C THR A 91 -11.13 9.75 28.34
N GLY A 92 -10.64 8.95 27.39
CA GLY A 92 -11.15 8.90 26.03
C GLY A 92 -10.78 10.11 25.16
N GLU A 93 -9.98 11.04 25.69
CA GLU A 93 -9.49 12.20 24.96
C GLU A 93 -8.45 11.80 23.90
N SER A 94 -8.34 12.59 22.83
CA SER A 94 -7.37 12.33 21.77
C SER A 94 -5.95 12.68 22.23
N ILE A 95 -4.99 11.82 21.91
CA ILE A 95 -3.56 12.10 22.12
C ILE A 95 -3.02 12.72 20.85
N HIS A 96 -2.50 13.94 20.95
CA HIS A 96 -2.18 14.74 19.76
C HIS A 96 -0.84 14.40 19.12
N LYS A 97 0.17 14.11 19.94
CA LYS A 97 1.54 13.84 19.48
C LYS A 97 1.94 12.40 19.82
N PHE A 98 2.23 11.62 18.80
CA PHE A 98 2.53 10.19 18.95
C PHE A 98 3.39 9.68 17.80
N LEU A 99 4.11 8.58 18.06
CA LEU A 99 4.90 7.84 17.08
C LEU A 99 4.16 6.57 16.68
N VAL A 100 4.11 6.28 15.38
CA VAL A 100 3.53 5.06 14.83
C VAL A 100 4.60 4.26 14.09
N LYS A 101 4.73 2.98 14.44
CA LYS A 101 5.53 1.99 13.71
C LYS A 101 4.65 0.92 13.09
N MET A 102 5.06 0.44 11.93
CA MET A 102 4.39 -0.64 11.19
C MET A 102 5.38 -1.73 10.83
N THR A 103 4.99 -2.98 11.10
CA THR A 103 5.75 -4.18 10.74
C THR A 103 4.80 -5.23 10.18
N ALA A 104 5.34 -6.26 9.52
CA ALA A 104 4.54 -7.40 9.10
C ALA A 104 3.81 -8.01 10.31
N SER A 105 2.53 -8.33 10.13
CA SER A 105 1.73 -9.05 11.12
C SER A 105 2.39 -10.38 11.50
N GLN A 106 2.30 -10.78 12.77
CA GLN A 106 2.69 -12.13 13.20
C GLN A 106 1.58 -13.16 12.99
N VAL A 107 0.37 -12.72 12.64
CA VAL A 107 -0.76 -13.57 12.32
C VAL A 107 -1.10 -13.50 10.83
N GLY A 108 -1.51 -14.63 10.26
CA GLY A 108 -1.93 -14.68 8.86
C GLY A 108 -0.77 -14.60 7.84
N PRO A 109 -1.09 -14.37 6.56
CA PRO A 109 -0.09 -14.31 5.50
C PRO A 109 0.80 -13.08 5.65
N ARG A 110 2.10 -13.29 5.45
CA ARG A 110 3.09 -12.21 5.57
C ARG A 110 2.86 -11.17 4.47
N THR A 111 2.62 -9.92 4.89
CA THR A 111 2.42 -8.79 3.99
C THR A 111 3.72 -7.98 3.87
N TYR A 112 4.04 -7.54 2.65
CA TYR A 112 5.24 -6.76 2.32
C TYR A 112 4.83 -5.47 1.58
N GLY A 113 5.82 -4.65 1.18
CA GLY A 113 5.59 -3.49 0.31
C GLY A 113 5.40 -2.17 1.04
N TYR A 114 6.03 -2.01 2.20
CA TYR A 114 6.08 -0.75 2.94
C TYR A 114 7.53 -0.29 3.15
N SER A 115 7.75 1.03 3.29
CA SER A 115 9.08 1.60 3.53
C SER A 115 9.74 1.05 4.79
N ALA A 116 11.06 0.85 4.76
CA ALA A 116 11.84 0.50 5.95
C ALA A 116 11.69 1.52 7.07
N THR A 117 11.39 2.79 6.73
CA THR A 117 11.14 3.84 7.73
C THR A 117 10.04 3.47 8.71
N TRP A 118 8.97 2.82 8.25
CA TRP A 118 7.88 2.39 9.13
C TRP A 118 8.32 1.40 10.20
N SER A 119 9.25 0.49 9.88
CA SER A 119 9.67 -0.57 10.82
C SER A 119 10.82 -0.15 11.72
N ARG A 120 11.71 0.71 11.23
CA ARG A 120 12.90 1.16 11.97
C ARG A 120 12.60 2.36 12.85
N GLU A 121 12.35 3.51 12.23
CA GLU A 121 12.16 4.79 12.94
C GLU A 121 10.69 5.03 13.31
N GLY A 122 9.76 4.69 12.42
CA GLY A 122 8.35 5.07 12.48
C GLY A 122 8.11 6.48 11.96
N TYR A 123 6.86 6.92 12.06
CA TYR A 123 6.45 8.29 11.75
C TYR A 123 5.79 8.95 12.96
N THR A 124 6.27 10.15 13.28
CA THR A 124 5.64 11.02 14.29
C THR A 124 4.50 11.78 13.65
N PHE A 125 3.36 11.78 14.32
CA PHE A 125 2.18 12.56 13.96
C PHE A 125 1.91 13.61 15.03
N ASP A 126 1.42 14.75 14.58
CA ASP A 126 0.90 15.83 15.41
C ASP A 126 -0.49 16.20 14.87
N SER A 127 -1.53 15.74 15.55
CA SER A 127 -2.92 15.82 15.10
C SER A 127 -3.84 16.13 16.27
N SER A 128 -4.55 17.27 16.21
CA SER A 128 -5.55 17.65 17.22
C SER A 128 -6.67 16.61 17.39
N GLY A 129 -6.96 15.80 16.36
CA GLY A 129 -7.93 14.71 16.44
C GLY A 129 -7.35 13.38 16.96
N GLY A 130 -6.03 13.29 17.12
CA GLY A 130 -5.32 12.04 17.37
C GLY A 130 -5.32 11.11 16.15
N PHE A 131 -5.44 11.65 14.94
CA PHE A 131 -5.60 10.86 13.72
C PHE A 131 -4.29 10.63 12.99
N PHE A 132 -4.17 9.47 12.35
CA PHE A 132 -3.11 9.19 11.39
C PHE A 132 -3.62 8.28 10.26
N ASP A 133 -2.88 8.25 9.16
CA ASP A 133 -3.00 7.23 8.13
C ASP A 133 -1.63 6.86 7.54
N THR A 134 -1.56 5.70 6.90
CA THR A 134 -0.30 5.21 6.31
C THR A 134 0.09 5.93 5.03
N GLY A 135 -0.79 6.76 4.45
CA GLY A 135 -0.61 7.82 3.43
C GLY A 135 0.33 7.58 2.25
N ARG A 136 1.60 7.36 2.57
CA ARG A 136 2.77 7.23 1.69
C ARG A 136 2.95 5.84 1.12
N GLU A 137 2.15 4.87 1.56
CA GLU A 137 2.28 3.47 1.19
C GLU A 137 1.10 3.00 0.35
N ASN A 138 1.43 2.24 -0.70
CA ASN A 138 0.45 1.53 -1.51
C ASN A 138 0.22 0.13 -0.95
N LEU A 139 -0.47 0.06 0.19
CA LEU A 139 -0.68 -1.20 0.89
C LEU A 139 -1.72 -2.07 0.16
N PRO A 140 -1.55 -3.40 0.11
CA PRO A 140 -2.57 -4.28 -0.44
C PRO A 140 -3.83 -4.27 0.43
N LEU A 141 -5.00 -4.17 -0.19
CA LEU A 141 -6.28 -4.32 0.50
C LEU A 141 -6.35 -5.65 1.24
N ASN A 142 -6.92 -5.63 2.45
CA ASN A 142 -6.94 -6.77 3.38
C ASN A 142 -5.55 -7.26 3.84
N GLY A 143 -4.48 -6.56 3.46
CA GLY A 143 -3.15 -6.77 4.04
C GLY A 143 -3.20 -6.61 5.56
N GLN A 144 -2.40 -7.40 6.26
CA GLN A 144 -2.39 -7.44 7.71
C GLN A 144 -1.03 -6.98 8.23
N PHE A 145 -1.05 -5.99 9.12
CA PHE A 145 0.15 -5.42 9.70
C PHE A 145 0.05 -5.36 11.22
N ARG A 146 1.22 -5.45 11.86
CA ARG A 146 1.37 -5.11 13.26
C ARG A 146 1.66 -3.61 13.37
N MET A 147 0.88 -2.92 14.18
CA MET A 147 1.01 -1.48 14.42
C MET A 147 1.33 -1.22 15.90
N THR A 148 2.41 -0.49 16.15
CA THR A 148 2.78 -0.05 17.50
C THR A 148 2.68 1.47 17.57
N VAL A 149 1.98 1.97 18.59
CA VAL A 149 1.82 3.40 18.85
C VAL A 149 2.40 3.73 20.22
N SER A 150 3.19 4.79 20.30
CA SER A 150 3.77 5.30 21.55
C SER A 150 3.60 6.81 21.64
N ALA A 151 3.39 7.33 22.84
CA ALA A 151 3.31 8.75 23.12
C ALA A 151 4.01 9.08 24.45
N GLU A 152 4.45 10.32 24.61
CA GLU A 152 5.10 10.78 25.85
C GLU A 152 4.12 10.70 27.03
N GLY A 153 4.54 10.07 28.13
CA GLY A 153 3.70 9.86 29.32
C GLY A 153 2.77 8.65 29.25
N TYR A 154 2.85 7.83 28.19
CA TYR A 154 2.00 6.66 27.99
C TYR A 154 2.81 5.39 27.71
N ASP A 155 2.28 4.24 28.13
CA ASP A 155 2.79 2.94 27.73
C ASP A 155 2.49 2.67 26.24
N PRO A 156 3.45 2.14 25.45
CA PRO A 156 3.20 1.79 24.06
C PRO A 156 2.15 0.70 23.90
N VAL A 157 1.30 0.84 22.88
CA VAL A 157 0.28 -0.15 22.53
C VAL A 157 0.60 -0.76 21.18
N THR A 158 0.51 -2.09 21.10
CA THR A 158 0.64 -2.83 19.85
C THR A 158 -0.66 -3.55 19.52
N LEU A 159 -1.16 -3.37 18.30
CA LEU A 159 -2.26 -4.14 17.74
C LEU A 159 -1.74 -5.03 16.62
N ASP A 160 -2.17 -6.29 16.61
CA ASP A 160 -1.77 -7.29 15.62
C ASP A 160 -2.90 -8.35 15.46
N PRO A 161 -3.63 -8.38 14.33
CA PRO A 161 -3.41 -7.62 13.11
C PRO A 161 -4.21 -6.31 13.07
N VAL A 162 -3.71 -5.34 12.32
CA VAL A 162 -4.45 -4.20 11.80
C VAL A 162 -4.63 -4.39 10.30
N VAL A 163 -5.87 -4.37 9.85
CA VAL A 163 -6.25 -4.67 8.45
C VAL A 163 -6.26 -3.39 7.62
N VAL A 164 -5.63 -3.45 6.44
CA VAL A 164 -5.66 -2.39 5.44
C VAL A 164 -7.06 -2.26 4.85
N GLN A 165 -7.60 -1.04 4.85
CA GLN A 165 -8.92 -0.73 4.32
C GLN A 165 -8.83 0.04 3.00
N PRO A 166 -9.90 0.05 2.18
CA PRO A 166 -10.03 0.99 1.07
C PRO A 166 -9.83 2.44 1.52
N ILE A 167 -9.31 3.27 0.62
CA ILE A 167 -9.18 4.71 0.86
C ILE A 167 -10.59 5.33 0.89
N SER A 168 -10.90 6.09 1.95
CA SER A 168 -12.20 6.72 2.19
C SER A 168 -12.01 8.09 2.84
N GLU A 169 -12.92 9.03 2.58
CA GLU A 169 -12.96 10.33 3.27
C GLU A 169 -13.37 10.20 4.74
N ASP A 170 -14.26 9.24 5.05
CA ASP A 170 -14.63 8.86 6.42
C ASP A 170 -14.31 7.38 6.66
N PRO A 171 -13.04 7.06 6.97
CA PRO A 171 -12.61 5.68 7.14
C PRO A 171 -12.98 5.15 8.53
N ASN A 172 -13.24 3.84 8.63
CA ASN A 172 -13.40 3.19 9.92
C ASN A 172 -12.05 3.08 10.64
N ARG A 173 -11.75 4.08 11.49
CA ARG A 173 -10.44 4.21 12.15
C ARG A 173 -10.23 3.15 13.22
N THR A 174 -9.09 2.48 13.16
CA THR A 174 -8.61 1.60 14.22
C THR A 174 -8.28 2.44 15.46
N LYS A 175 -8.84 2.08 16.62
CA LYS A 175 -8.64 2.82 17.86
C LYS A 175 -7.45 2.25 18.63
N PHE A 176 -6.45 3.08 18.90
CA PHE A 176 -5.31 2.80 19.76
C PHE A 176 -5.53 3.51 21.09
N ARG A 177 -5.81 2.74 22.14
CA ARG A 177 -6.11 3.25 23.48
C ARG A 177 -4.89 3.09 24.38
N LEU A 178 -4.20 4.18 24.65
CA LEU A 178 -2.97 4.18 25.44
C LEU A 178 -3.29 4.42 26.91
N GLN A 179 -2.57 3.72 27.79
CA GLN A 179 -2.65 3.91 29.23
C GLN A 179 -1.49 4.80 29.70
N GLY A 180 -1.72 5.67 30.68
CA GLY A 180 -0.66 6.47 31.28
C GLY A 180 0.43 5.57 31.85
N ALA A 181 1.70 5.94 31.61
CA ALA A 181 2.84 5.18 32.11
C ALA A 181 2.87 5.19 33.64
N THR A 182 3.32 4.08 34.24
CA THR A 182 3.43 3.93 35.70
C THR A 182 4.78 4.41 36.22
#